data_AF-A0AAW5N9N8-F1
#
_entry.id   AF-A0AAW5N9N8-F1
#
_cell.length_a   1.000
_cell.length_b   1.000
_cell.length_c   1.000
_cell.angle_alpha   90.00
_cell.angle_beta   90.00
_cell.angle_gamma   90.00
#
_symmetry.space_group_name_H-M   'P 1'
#
loop_
_entity.id
_entity.type
_entity.pdbx_description
1 polymer ?
#
loop_
_entity_poly.entity_id
_entity_poly.type
_entity_poly.pdbx_seq_one_letter_code
_entity_poly.pdbx_strand_id
1 'polypeptide(L)'
;RLVRWLSIKTASGSTYQGAEYWVTGKTYNFYAIYPADVPGSEVTDAGSITITDFDCSLTGDEAVDLMTASATDVSADGMIYNSGSVSLQFRHLLSLLNFSFENQLTSHAIDITNLRLSVAVTGDCQSSPSPTWVNLASDKTELILHPAGNPLQVGKKASASTPLLVIPQSNTDVTVTFTVNIREVYSETGGGSLIYSKRYTASLATGKATDNAWRIGNRYNYTATIPTDIMNGEDITLTVSIKDWDEEDASVSWGGKD
;
A
#
# COMPACT_ATOMS: atom_id res chain seq x y z
N ARG A 1 -17.76 24.23 -18.85
CA ARG A 1 -17.01 23.19 -18.11
C ARG A 1 -16.75 22.08 -19.11
N LEU A 2 -15.49 21.86 -19.48
CA LEU A 2 -15.07 20.71 -20.27
C LEU A 2 -14.26 19.86 -19.30
N VAL A 3 -14.63 18.60 -19.13
CA VAL A 3 -13.91 17.65 -18.27
C VAL A 3 -13.18 16.68 -19.17
N ARG A 4 -11.93 16.36 -18.82
CA ARG A 4 -11.02 15.61 -19.67
C ARG A 4 -10.22 14.58 -18.88
N TRP A 5 -9.97 13.44 -19.52
CA TRP A 5 -9.50 12.21 -18.90
C TRP A 5 -7.99 12.03 -18.97
N LEU A 6 -7.37 11.94 -17.79
CA LEU A 6 -6.02 11.51 -17.46
C LEU A 6 -5.78 9.98 -17.40
N SER A 7 -5.42 9.27 -18.46
CA SER A 7 -4.79 7.93 -18.33
C SER A 7 -3.25 8.06 -18.31
N ILE A 8 -2.60 7.87 -17.15
CA ILE A 8 -1.12 7.89 -17.04
C ILE A 8 -0.53 6.48 -17.10
N LYS A 9 0.39 6.26 -18.06
CA LYS A 9 1.36 5.15 -18.06
C LYS A 9 2.77 5.66 -17.67
N THR A 10 3.53 4.75 -17.05
CA THR A 10 4.67 4.84 -16.12
C THR A 10 5.98 5.57 -16.54
N ALA A 11 6.78 5.90 -15.50
CA ALA A 11 8.24 6.08 -15.35
C ALA A 11 9.09 6.86 -16.40
N SER A 12 8.55 7.20 -17.57
CA SER A 12 9.28 7.81 -18.69
C SER A 12 8.52 8.96 -19.36
N GLY A 13 7.49 9.49 -18.70
CA GLY A 13 6.65 10.58 -19.19
C GLY A 13 5.23 10.11 -19.50
N SER A 14 4.26 10.97 -19.19
CA SER A 14 2.83 10.71 -19.37
C SER A 14 2.44 10.88 -20.85
N THR A 15 1.92 9.83 -21.50
CA THR A 15 1.35 9.93 -22.85
C THR A 15 -0.16 9.76 -22.81
N TYR A 16 -0.89 10.77 -23.28
CA TYR A 16 -2.35 10.79 -23.48
C TYR A 16 -2.69 10.20 -24.86
N GLN A 17 -3.93 9.72 -25.04
CA GLN A 17 -4.45 9.48 -26.38
C GLN A 17 -4.90 10.81 -27.02
N GLY A 18 -4.02 11.41 -27.82
CA GLY A 18 -4.28 12.64 -28.57
C GLY A 18 -3.63 13.88 -27.96
N ALA A 19 -3.16 14.78 -28.83
CA ALA A 19 -2.70 16.10 -28.43
C ALA A 19 -3.89 17.03 -28.25
N GLU A 20 -3.90 17.79 -27.15
CA GLU A 20 -4.88 18.85 -26.95
C GLU A 20 -4.22 20.17 -26.58
N TYR A 21 -4.94 21.27 -26.82
CA TYR A 21 -4.41 22.62 -26.69
C TYR A 21 -5.25 23.47 -25.75
N TRP A 22 -4.57 24.34 -25.01
CA TRP A 22 -5.21 25.36 -24.19
C TRP A 22 -6.01 26.32 -25.07
N VAL A 23 -7.24 26.61 -24.64
CA VAL A 23 -8.07 27.66 -25.25
C VAL A 23 -8.07 28.87 -24.32
N THR A 24 -7.61 30.01 -24.82
CA THR A 24 -7.57 31.28 -24.08
C THR A 24 -8.93 31.61 -23.44
N GLY A 25 -8.90 32.10 -22.21
CA GLY A 25 -10.07 32.45 -21.41
C GLY A 25 -10.88 31.25 -20.90
N LYS A 26 -10.33 30.02 -20.97
CA LYS A 26 -10.96 28.81 -20.40
C LYS A 26 -10.30 28.38 -19.10
N THR A 27 -11.05 27.57 -18.37
CA THR A 27 -10.64 26.91 -17.14
C THR A 27 -10.93 25.42 -17.26
N TYR A 28 -10.02 24.58 -16.75
CA TYR A 28 -10.05 23.13 -16.90
C TYR A 28 -9.92 22.44 -15.55
N ASN A 29 -10.53 21.26 -15.45
CA ASN A 29 -10.35 20.33 -14.35
C ASN A 29 -9.70 19.06 -14.87
N PHE A 30 -8.73 18.54 -14.12
CA PHE A 30 -7.99 17.33 -14.41
C PHE A 30 -8.24 16.32 -13.31
N TYR A 31 -8.45 15.07 -13.71
CA TYR A 31 -8.61 13.92 -12.84
C TYR A 31 -7.82 12.76 -13.42
N ALA A 32 -7.13 12.02 -12.57
CA ALA A 32 -6.28 10.91 -12.98
C ALA A 32 -6.42 9.72 -12.02
N ILE A 33 -6.27 8.53 -12.58
CA ILE A 33 -6.16 7.26 -11.86
C ILE A 33 -4.81 6.65 -12.24
N TYR A 34 -4.16 6.05 -11.26
CA TYR A 34 -2.99 5.22 -11.46
C TYR A 34 -3.18 3.85 -10.79
N PRO A 35 -2.83 2.75 -11.47
CA PRO A 35 -2.49 2.68 -12.91
C PRO A 35 -3.65 3.09 -13.83
N ALA A 36 -3.35 3.47 -15.08
CA ALA A 36 -4.38 3.95 -16.03
C ALA A 36 -5.42 2.89 -16.44
N ASP A 37 -5.03 1.61 -16.43
CA ASP A 37 -5.83 0.51 -16.98
C ASP A 37 -6.48 -0.34 -15.88
N VAL A 38 -6.79 0.28 -14.73
CA VAL A 38 -7.46 -0.41 -13.61
C VAL A 38 -8.87 -0.83 -14.06
N PRO A 39 -9.21 -2.14 -14.04
CA PRO A 39 -10.55 -2.61 -14.39
C PRO A 39 -11.62 -1.99 -13.49
N GLY A 40 -12.82 -1.78 -14.06
CA GLY A 40 -13.94 -1.19 -13.32
C GLY A 40 -13.75 0.28 -12.94
N SER A 41 -12.69 0.93 -13.41
CA SER A 41 -12.49 2.35 -13.20
C SER A 41 -13.27 3.20 -14.19
N GLU A 42 -13.99 4.19 -13.68
CA GLU A 42 -14.70 5.20 -14.44
C GLU A 42 -14.41 6.56 -13.84
N VAL A 43 -14.38 7.57 -14.69
CA VAL A 43 -14.42 8.95 -14.23
C VAL A 43 -15.45 9.72 -15.03
N THR A 44 -16.26 10.53 -14.35
CA THR A 44 -17.41 11.24 -14.92
C THR A 44 -17.12 12.70 -15.19
N ASP A 45 -17.80 13.34 -16.15
CA ASP A 45 -17.64 14.77 -16.45
C ASP A 45 -17.85 15.74 -15.26
N ALA A 46 -18.29 15.26 -14.10
CA ALA A 46 -18.36 16.03 -12.87
C ALA A 46 -17.07 15.95 -12.02
N GLY A 47 -16.09 15.12 -12.40
CA GLY A 47 -14.89 14.85 -11.62
C GLY A 47 -15.04 13.74 -10.57
N SER A 48 -16.06 12.90 -10.70
CA SER A 48 -16.23 11.75 -9.81
C SER A 48 -15.48 10.56 -10.39
N ILE A 49 -14.55 9.99 -9.63
CA ILE A 49 -13.86 8.74 -9.94
C ILE A 49 -14.53 7.61 -9.15
N THR A 50 -14.82 6.52 -9.82
CA THR A 50 -15.32 5.27 -9.23
C THR A 50 -14.47 4.11 -9.70
N ILE A 51 -14.19 3.16 -8.81
CA ILE A 51 -13.55 1.89 -9.14
C ILE A 51 -14.45 0.79 -8.56
N THR A 52 -14.92 -0.13 -9.40
CA THR A 52 -15.75 -1.27 -8.98
C THR A 52 -14.98 -2.58 -9.04
N ASP A 53 -15.24 -3.48 -8.10
CA ASP A 53 -14.64 -4.82 -8.06
C ASP A 53 -13.09 -4.80 -8.09
N PHE A 54 -12.46 -3.81 -7.44
CA PHE A 54 -11.00 -3.79 -7.33
C PHE A 54 -10.53 -4.99 -6.50
N ASP A 55 -9.40 -5.60 -6.87
CA ASP A 55 -8.81 -6.75 -6.19
C ASP A 55 -7.35 -6.49 -5.82
N CYS A 56 -7.04 -6.52 -4.52
CA CYS A 56 -5.69 -6.36 -3.96
C CYS A 56 -5.08 -7.69 -3.45
N SER A 57 -5.52 -8.84 -3.96
CA SER A 57 -5.06 -10.16 -3.51
C SER A 57 -3.62 -10.50 -3.93
N LEU A 58 -3.11 -9.86 -4.98
CA LEU A 58 -1.72 -9.98 -5.42
C LEU A 58 -0.78 -9.20 -4.50
N THR A 59 0.44 -9.72 -4.31
CA THR A 59 1.44 -9.17 -3.36
C THR A 59 2.81 -9.02 -4.01
N GLY A 60 3.73 -8.32 -3.36
CA GLY A 60 5.07 -8.08 -3.90
C GLY A 60 5.04 -7.26 -5.19
N ASP A 61 5.82 -7.66 -6.19
CA ASP A 61 5.96 -6.92 -7.46
C ASP A 61 4.67 -6.91 -8.30
N GLU A 62 3.72 -7.81 -8.01
CA GLU A 62 2.42 -7.89 -8.67
C GLU A 62 1.33 -7.08 -7.93
N ALA A 63 1.65 -6.50 -6.77
CA ALA A 63 0.71 -5.68 -6.02
C ALA A 63 0.40 -4.37 -6.77
N VAL A 64 -0.87 -3.98 -6.80
CA VAL A 64 -1.31 -2.74 -7.46
C VAL A 64 -1.51 -1.65 -6.42
N ASP A 65 -0.68 -0.61 -6.49
CA ASP A 65 -0.87 0.61 -5.72
C ASP A 65 -1.83 1.55 -6.44
N LEU A 66 -3.10 1.48 -6.03
CA LEU A 66 -4.15 2.29 -6.60
C LEU A 66 -4.07 3.72 -6.06
N MET A 67 -3.91 4.69 -6.95
CA MET A 67 -3.82 6.11 -6.60
C MET A 67 -4.74 6.97 -7.47
N THR A 68 -5.14 8.12 -6.94
CA THR A 68 -5.87 9.14 -7.71
C THR A 68 -5.27 10.52 -7.52
N ALA A 69 -5.43 11.38 -8.51
CA ALA A 69 -5.02 12.77 -8.45
C ALA A 69 -6.06 13.68 -9.09
N SER A 70 -6.11 14.94 -8.68
CA SER A 70 -6.90 15.95 -9.36
C SER A 70 -6.25 17.33 -9.29
N ALA A 71 -6.54 18.17 -10.29
CA ALA A 71 -6.22 19.59 -10.31
C ALA A 71 -7.41 20.34 -10.89
N THR A 72 -8.11 21.11 -10.07
CA THR A 72 -9.31 21.84 -10.47
C THR A 72 -9.02 23.31 -10.70
N ASP A 73 -9.89 23.97 -11.45
CA ASP A 73 -9.85 25.40 -11.70
C ASP A 73 -8.54 25.90 -12.34
N VAL A 74 -7.91 25.05 -13.15
CA VAL A 74 -6.67 25.36 -13.86
C VAL A 74 -6.95 26.35 -14.99
N SER A 75 -6.39 27.56 -14.87
CA SER A 75 -6.54 28.62 -15.88
C SER A 75 -5.66 28.37 -17.11
N ALA A 76 -6.29 28.36 -18.29
CA ALA A 76 -5.59 28.25 -19.56
C ALA A 76 -4.61 29.40 -19.78
N ASP A 77 -5.01 30.63 -19.44
CA ASP A 77 -4.21 31.82 -19.67
C ASP A 77 -2.93 31.80 -18.85
N GLY A 78 -3.03 31.30 -17.60
CA GLY A 78 -1.86 31.10 -16.74
C GLY A 78 -0.90 30.04 -17.29
N MET A 79 -1.44 28.94 -17.82
CA MET A 79 -0.62 27.88 -18.41
C MET A 79 0.03 28.31 -19.73
N ILE A 80 -0.69 29.02 -20.59
CA ILE A 80 -0.16 29.59 -21.84
C ILE A 80 0.95 30.60 -21.55
N TYR A 81 0.70 31.56 -20.64
CA TYR A 81 1.64 32.65 -20.35
C TYR A 81 2.95 32.12 -19.76
N ASN A 82 2.87 31.14 -18.86
CA ASN A 82 4.04 30.59 -18.17
C ASN A 82 4.68 29.40 -18.88
N SER A 83 4.13 28.94 -20.01
CA SER A 83 4.47 27.62 -20.59
C SER A 83 4.43 26.50 -19.54
N GLY A 84 3.39 26.54 -18.69
CA GLY A 84 3.29 25.74 -17.48
C GLY A 84 2.82 24.30 -17.72
N SER A 85 3.15 23.42 -16.77
CA SER A 85 2.61 22.06 -16.66
C SER A 85 1.51 22.00 -15.62
N VAL A 86 0.55 21.10 -15.81
CA VAL A 86 -0.41 20.75 -14.76
C VAL A 86 0.29 19.82 -13.78
N SER A 87 0.35 20.24 -12.51
CA SER A 87 0.84 19.39 -11.43
C SER A 87 -0.29 18.51 -10.93
N LEU A 88 -0.04 17.20 -10.85
CA LEU A 88 -0.96 16.23 -10.28
C LEU A 88 -0.28 15.55 -9.09
N GLN A 89 -0.92 15.63 -7.95
CA GLN A 89 -0.47 15.01 -6.72
C GLN A 89 -1.26 13.72 -6.49
N PHE A 90 -0.59 12.58 -6.63
CA PHE A 90 -1.20 11.27 -6.46
C PHE A 90 -1.32 10.92 -4.98
N ARG A 91 -2.51 10.45 -4.62
CA ARG A 91 -2.86 10.01 -3.28
C ARG A 91 -3.20 8.53 -3.32
N HIS A 92 -2.55 7.74 -2.46
CA HIS A 92 -2.83 6.32 -2.28
C HIS A 92 -4.26 6.09 -1.82
N LEU A 93 -4.94 5.15 -2.47
CA LEU A 93 -6.28 4.69 -2.10
C LEU A 93 -6.25 3.48 -1.16
N LEU A 94 -5.10 2.84 -0.98
CA LEU A 94 -4.92 1.67 -0.11
C LEU A 94 -4.23 2.03 1.21
N SER A 95 -4.15 1.05 2.12
CA SER A 95 -3.28 1.11 3.30
C SER A 95 -2.04 0.24 3.07
N LEU A 96 -0.89 0.69 3.57
CA LEU A 96 0.37 -0.06 3.53
C LEU A 96 0.67 -0.70 4.88
N LEU A 97 0.82 -2.02 4.91
CA LEU A 97 1.21 -2.79 6.08
C LEU A 97 2.69 -3.21 5.94
N ASN A 98 3.50 -2.88 6.95
CA ASN A 98 4.87 -3.37 7.05
C ASN A 98 5.00 -4.23 8.30
N PHE A 99 5.62 -5.41 8.17
CA PHE A 99 5.98 -6.25 9.31
C PHE A 99 7.49 -6.26 9.47
N SER A 100 7.97 -5.91 10.66
CA SER A 100 9.39 -5.95 11.01
C SER A 100 9.61 -6.88 12.19
N PHE A 101 10.73 -7.59 12.18
CA PHE A 101 11.10 -8.53 13.22
C PHE A 101 12.45 -8.14 13.81
N GLU A 102 12.49 -7.97 15.12
CA GLU A 102 13.69 -7.64 15.87
C GLU A 102 14.15 -8.86 16.66
N ASN A 103 15.33 -9.37 16.32
CA ASN A 103 15.91 -10.53 17.00
C ASN A 103 16.81 -10.06 18.16
N GLN A 104 16.41 -10.34 19.41
CA GLN A 104 17.24 -10.04 20.58
C GLN A 104 18.18 -11.20 20.97
N LEU A 105 18.11 -12.35 20.28
CA LEU A 105 19.03 -13.45 20.52
C LEU A 105 20.43 -13.06 20.03
N THR A 106 21.42 -13.20 20.92
CA THR A 106 22.80 -12.77 20.62
C THR A 106 23.60 -13.80 19.84
N SER A 107 23.20 -15.08 19.90
CA SER A 107 23.94 -16.21 19.33
C SER A 107 23.20 -16.98 18.24
N HIS A 108 21.96 -16.61 17.91
CA HIS A 108 21.13 -17.37 16.97
C HIS A 108 20.54 -16.46 15.89
N ALA A 109 20.56 -16.95 14.65
CA ALA A 109 19.71 -16.40 13.59
C ALA A 109 18.30 -16.99 13.71
N ILE A 110 17.29 -16.26 13.25
CA ILE A 110 15.92 -16.75 13.22
C ILE A 110 15.34 -16.67 11.81
N ASP A 111 14.50 -17.64 11.47
CA ASP A 111 13.70 -17.65 10.25
C ASP A 111 12.25 -17.40 10.61
N ILE A 112 11.64 -16.39 10.00
CA ILE A 112 10.20 -16.18 10.05
C ILE A 112 9.57 -16.85 8.84
N THR A 113 8.63 -17.74 9.11
CA THR A 113 7.88 -18.48 8.07
C THR A 113 6.39 -18.41 8.34
N ASN A 114 5.60 -18.73 7.31
CA ASN A 114 4.14 -18.69 7.34
C ASN A 114 3.62 -17.35 7.88
N LEU A 115 4.23 -16.22 7.47
CA LEU A 115 3.73 -14.89 7.79
C LEU A 115 2.48 -14.63 6.94
N ARG A 116 1.33 -14.56 7.59
CA ARG A 116 0.03 -14.48 6.92
C ARG A 116 -1.05 -13.80 7.75
N LEU A 117 -2.08 -13.33 7.07
CA LEU A 117 -3.30 -12.77 7.63
C LEU A 117 -4.47 -12.99 6.65
N SER A 118 -5.71 -12.89 7.15
CA SER A 118 -6.90 -12.96 6.31
C SER A 118 -7.67 -11.64 6.37
N VAL A 119 -7.94 -11.06 5.21
CA VAL A 119 -8.57 -9.73 5.06
C VAL A 119 -9.53 -9.71 3.86
N ALA A 120 -10.42 -8.71 3.78
CA ALA A 120 -11.15 -8.48 2.53
C ALA A 120 -10.16 -7.89 1.52
N VAL A 121 -10.12 -8.47 0.33
CA VAL A 121 -9.21 -8.06 -0.75
C VAL A 121 -9.93 -7.44 -1.92
N THR A 122 -11.26 -7.51 -1.95
CA THR A 122 -12.08 -6.88 -2.97
C THR A 122 -13.07 -5.87 -2.39
N GLY A 123 -13.40 -4.85 -3.19
CA GLY A 123 -14.41 -3.85 -2.88
C GLY A 123 -14.47 -2.74 -3.92
N ASP A 124 -15.33 -1.76 -3.66
CA ASP A 124 -15.53 -0.60 -4.53
C ASP A 124 -14.94 0.66 -3.87
N CYS A 125 -14.35 1.54 -4.68
CA CYS A 125 -13.89 2.84 -4.23
C CYS A 125 -14.66 3.98 -4.92
N GLN A 126 -15.15 4.92 -4.11
CA GLN A 126 -15.74 6.18 -4.58
C GLN A 126 -14.83 7.32 -4.16
N SER A 127 -14.17 7.99 -5.11
CA SER A 127 -13.02 8.85 -4.82
C SER A 127 -13.33 10.33 -4.56
N SER A 128 -14.56 10.80 -4.78
CA SER A 128 -14.89 12.24 -4.79
C SER A 128 -16.07 12.61 -3.88
N PRO A 129 -15.97 13.67 -3.05
CA PRO A 129 -14.82 14.57 -2.85
C PRO A 129 -13.72 14.01 -1.93
N SER A 130 -14.01 12.89 -1.25
CA SER A 130 -13.05 12.18 -0.39
C SER A 130 -13.15 10.69 -0.69
N PRO A 131 -12.04 10.00 -0.95
CA PRO A 131 -12.11 8.59 -1.25
C PRO A 131 -12.65 7.76 -0.09
N THR A 132 -13.51 6.79 -0.42
CA THR A 132 -14.09 5.85 0.52
C THR A 132 -14.19 4.48 -0.11
N TRP A 133 -13.94 3.45 0.69
CA TRP A 133 -14.16 2.06 0.30
C TRP A 133 -15.51 1.56 0.82
N VAL A 134 -16.28 0.94 -0.06
CA VAL A 134 -17.59 0.35 0.21
C VAL A 134 -17.67 -1.03 -0.42
N ASN A 135 -18.73 -1.77 -0.12
CA ASN A 135 -18.99 -3.11 -0.71
C ASN A 135 -17.80 -4.09 -0.59
N LEU A 136 -17.06 -4.02 0.53
CA LEU A 136 -16.00 -4.98 0.82
C LEU A 136 -16.57 -6.40 0.80
N ALA A 137 -15.87 -7.33 0.16
CA ALA A 137 -16.26 -8.73 0.22
C ALA A 137 -16.35 -9.22 1.68
N SER A 138 -17.41 -9.98 1.96
CA SER A 138 -17.60 -10.61 3.26
C SER A 138 -16.55 -11.69 3.51
N ASP A 139 -16.20 -12.43 2.46
CA ASP A 139 -15.22 -13.49 2.51
C ASP A 139 -13.81 -12.89 2.61
N LYS A 140 -13.01 -13.48 3.50
CA LYS A 140 -11.64 -13.05 3.74
C LYS A 140 -10.69 -13.96 2.96
N THR A 141 -9.74 -13.36 2.27
CA THR A 141 -8.67 -14.07 1.55
C THR A 141 -7.43 -14.13 2.43
N GLU A 142 -6.82 -15.31 2.54
CA GLU A 142 -5.52 -15.47 3.20
C GLU A 142 -4.40 -14.94 2.30
N LEU A 143 -3.64 -13.98 2.82
CA LEU A 143 -2.47 -13.41 2.16
C LEU A 143 -1.22 -13.93 2.87
N ILE A 144 -0.25 -14.44 2.09
CA ILE A 144 0.97 -15.07 2.60
C ILE A 144 2.18 -14.30 2.09
N LEU A 145 2.91 -13.65 2.99
CA LEU A 145 4.09 -12.85 2.64
C LEU A 145 5.37 -13.69 2.62
N HIS A 146 5.51 -14.60 3.59
CA HIS A 146 6.66 -15.50 3.71
C HIS A 146 6.18 -16.93 3.90
N PRO A 147 6.02 -17.74 2.84
CA PRO A 147 5.64 -19.15 2.97
C PRO A 147 6.78 -19.97 3.61
N ALA A 148 6.48 -21.20 4.03
CA ALA A 148 7.48 -22.09 4.64
C ALA A 148 8.74 -22.32 3.78
N GLY A 149 8.58 -22.34 2.45
CA GLY A 149 9.69 -22.54 1.51
C GLY A 149 10.50 -21.28 1.19
N ASN A 150 10.08 -20.10 1.63
CA ASN A 150 10.76 -18.83 1.40
C ASN A 150 10.77 -17.96 2.68
N PRO A 151 11.55 -18.36 3.70
CA PRO A 151 11.60 -17.67 4.98
C PRO A 151 12.18 -16.26 4.89
N LEU A 152 11.69 -15.36 5.73
CA LEU A 152 12.40 -14.12 6.05
C LEU A 152 13.52 -14.45 7.05
N GLN A 153 14.76 -14.27 6.63
CA GLN A 153 15.93 -14.39 7.50
C GLN A 153 16.05 -13.13 8.37
N VAL A 154 16.18 -13.29 9.69
CA VAL A 154 16.38 -12.18 10.62
C VAL A 154 17.68 -12.42 11.39
N GLY A 155 18.69 -11.63 11.02
CA GLY A 155 20.01 -11.64 11.66
C GLY A 155 20.05 -10.81 12.95
N LYS A 156 21.21 -10.22 13.25
CA LYS A 156 21.37 -9.30 14.41
C LYS A 156 20.66 -7.96 14.23
N LYS A 157 20.41 -7.56 12.99
CA LYS A 157 19.64 -6.35 12.67
C LYS A 157 18.20 -6.76 12.35
N ALA A 158 17.28 -5.85 12.68
CA ALA A 158 15.88 -6.01 12.32
C ALA A 158 15.73 -6.25 10.81
N SER A 159 14.81 -7.12 10.43
CA SER A 159 14.49 -7.41 9.04
C SER A 159 13.00 -7.18 8.81
N ALA A 160 12.66 -6.60 7.67
CA ALA A 160 11.29 -6.30 7.29
C ALA A 160 10.79 -7.28 6.23
N SER A 161 9.51 -7.61 6.26
CA SER A 161 8.85 -8.33 5.18
C SER A 161 8.74 -7.45 3.94
N THR A 162 8.39 -8.07 2.82
CA THR A 162 7.79 -7.33 1.71
C THR A 162 6.57 -6.55 2.22
N PRO A 163 6.39 -5.28 1.84
CA PRO A 163 5.18 -4.52 2.21
C PRO A 163 3.92 -5.17 1.63
N LEU A 164 2.80 -4.98 2.32
CA LEU A 164 1.50 -5.47 1.86
C LEU A 164 0.52 -4.30 1.69
N LEU A 165 -0.10 -4.25 0.51
CA LEU A 165 -1.21 -3.34 0.22
C LEU A 165 -2.53 -4.01 0.57
N VAL A 166 -3.38 -3.30 1.31
CA VAL A 166 -4.72 -3.78 1.66
C VAL A 166 -5.77 -2.71 1.45
N ILE A 167 -6.99 -3.14 1.14
CA ILE A 167 -8.13 -2.24 1.18
C ILE A 167 -8.34 -1.75 2.64
N PRO A 168 -8.43 -0.42 2.87
CA PRO A 168 -8.80 0.19 4.13
C PRO A 168 -10.07 -0.43 4.71
N GLN A 169 -9.97 -1.02 5.89
CA GLN A 169 -11.06 -1.76 6.55
C GLN A 169 -10.85 -1.82 8.06
N SER A 170 -11.88 -2.25 8.80
CA SER A 170 -11.73 -2.56 10.22
C SER A 170 -10.68 -3.66 10.42
N ASN A 171 -9.76 -3.42 11.35
CA ASN A 171 -8.73 -4.38 11.77
C ASN A 171 -8.98 -4.95 13.18
N THR A 172 -10.16 -4.69 13.75
CA THR A 172 -10.53 -5.10 15.12
C THR A 172 -10.31 -6.60 15.36
N ASP A 173 -10.77 -7.42 14.43
CA ASP A 173 -10.73 -8.89 14.53
C ASP A 173 -9.64 -9.51 13.65
N VAL A 174 -8.79 -8.69 13.04
CA VAL A 174 -7.73 -9.19 12.17
C VAL A 174 -6.52 -9.60 13.01
N THR A 175 -5.98 -10.76 12.70
CA THR A 175 -4.75 -11.27 13.30
C THR A 175 -3.71 -11.58 12.24
N VAL A 176 -2.44 -11.45 12.63
CA VAL A 176 -1.31 -11.98 11.87
C VAL A 176 -0.82 -13.24 12.54
N THR A 177 -0.49 -14.25 11.74
CA THR A 177 0.16 -15.47 12.20
C THR A 177 1.53 -15.59 11.54
N PHE A 178 2.52 -16.04 12.30
CA PHE A 178 3.85 -16.37 11.80
C PHE A 178 4.50 -17.45 12.67
N THR A 179 5.52 -18.11 12.16
CA THR A 179 6.30 -19.13 12.88
C THR A 179 7.73 -18.65 13.01
N VAL A 180 8.22 -18.61 14.25
CA VAL A 180 9.61 -18.32 14.58
C VAL A 180 10.36 -19.65 14.62
N ASN A 181 11.40 -19.77 13.80
CA ASN A 181 12.31 -20.91 13.80
C ASN A 181 13.69 -20.42 14.24
N ILE A 182 14.31 -21.10 15.20
CA ILE A 182 15.65 -20.78 15.70
C ILE A 182 16.58 -21.94 15.34
N ARG A 183 17.77 -21.60 14.83
CA ARG A 183 18.80 -22.58 14.44
C ARG A 183 19.98 -22.52 15.41
N GLU A 184 20.61 -23.67 15.62
CA GLU A 184 21.72 -23.89 16.55
C GLU A 184 22.95 -22.98 16.32
N VAL A 185 23.21 -22.59 15.06
CA VAL A 185 24.35 -21.75 14.70
C VAL A 185 23.87 -20.55 13.89
N TYR A 186 24.38 -19.37 14.22
CA TYR A 186 24.22 -18.18 13.38
C TYR A 186 24.94 -18.38 12.04
N SER A 187 24.18 -18.51 10.96
CA SER A 187 24.67 -18.42 9.59
C SER A 187 23.82 -17.41 8.83
N GLU A 188 24.45 -16.40 8.25
CA GLU A 188 23.77 -15.39 7.42
C GLU A 188 23.23 -15.96 6.09
N THR A 189 23.58 -17.21 5.79
CA THR A 189 23.14 -17.94 4.59
C THR A 189 22.17 -19.07 4.91
N GLY A 190 21.71 -19.15 6.16
CA GLY A 190 21.01 -20.33 6.68
C GLY A 190 21.96 -21.50 6.95
N GLY A 191 21.47 -22.50 7.67
CA GLY A 191 22.25 -23.67 8.10
C GLY A 191 22.18 -23.92 9.60
N GLY A 192 22.55 -25.12 10.04
CA GLY A 192 22.40 -25.57 11.42
C GLY A 192 21.06 -26.24 11.72
N SER A 193 21.05 -27.07 12.77
CA SER A 193 19.87 -27.82 13.20
C SER A 193 18.79 -26.88 13.74
N LEU A 194 17.53 -27.17 13.41
CA LEU A 194 16.38 -26.49 14.01
C LEU A 194 16.29 -26.91 15.49
N ILE A 195 16.37 -25.94 16.40
CA ILE A 195 16.32 -26.18 17.85
C ILE A 195 15.03 -25.65 18.49
N TYR A 196 14.32 -24.77 17.79
CA TYR A 196 13.05 -24.22 18.24
C TYR A 196 12.16 -23.89 17.05
N SER A 197 10.88 -24.21 17.15
CA SER A 197 9.86 -23.81 16.19
C SER A 197 8.54 -23.63 16.91
N LYS A 198 8.03 -22.40 16.94
CA LYS A 198 6.73 -22.08 17.52
C LYS A 198 5.96 -21.10 16.65
N ARG A 199 4.66 -21.36 16.52
CA ARG A 199 3.70 -20.48 15.85
C ARG A 199 3.19 -19.45 16.85
N TYR A 200 3.08 -18.21 16.39
CA TYR A 200 2.52 -17.09 17.11
C TYR A 200 1.38 -16.47 16.31
N THR A 201 0.41 -15.96 17.04
CA THR A 201 -0.72 -15.21 16.48
C THR A 201 -0.88 -13.94 17.31
N ALA A 202 -0.95 -12.79 16.65
CA ALA A 202 -1.07 -11.49 17.28
C ALA A 202 -2.20 -10.68 16.63
N SER A 203 -2.92 -9.88 17.42
CA SER A 203 -3.93 -8.96 16.90
C SER A 203 -3.27 -7.81 16.15
N LEU A 204 -3.90 -7.38 15.05
CA LEU A 204 -3.51 -6.20 14.29
C LEU A 204 -4.34 -4.96 14.65
N ALA A 205 -5.21 -5.05 15.66
CA ALA A 205 -5.99 -3.93 16.14
C ALA A 205 -5.08 -2.75 16.54
N THR A 206 -5.34 -1.57 15.97
CA THR A 206 -4.50 -0.37 16.18
C THR A 206 -4.79 0.36 17.49
N GLY A 207 -5.85 -0.04 18.21
CA GLY A 207 -6.25 0.48 19.50
C GLY A 207 -7.27 1.61 19.43
N LYS A 208 -7.83 1.95 20.60
CA LYS A 208 -9.00 2.83 20.77
C LYS A 208 -8.87 4.24 20.18
N ALA A 209 -7.65 4.75 20.02
CA ALA A 209 -7.42 6.08 19.46
C ALA A 209 -7.69 6.17 17.94
N THR A 210 -7.78 5.03 17.25
CA THR A 210 -7.90 4.96 15.78
C THR A 210 -8.96 3.97 15.34
N ASP A 211 -10.06 3.89 16.10
CA ASP A 211 -11.28 3.11 15.77
C ASP A 211 -11.05 1.68 15.25
N ASN A 212 -9.87 1.09 15.55
CA ASN A 212 -9.38 -0.18 15.00
C ASN A 212 -9.66 -0.31 13.49
N ALA A 213 -9.16 0.64 12.70
CA ALA A 213 -9.28 0.62 11.25
C ALA A 213 -7.97 0.98 10.55
N TRP A 214 -7.72 0.31 9.43
CA TRP A 214 -6.76 0.79 8.43
C TRP A 214 -7.43 1.83 7.54
N ARG A 215 -6.72 2.94 7.31
CA ARG A 215 -7.22 4.14 6.64
C ARG A 215 -6.48 4.38 5.32
N ILE A 216 -7.21 4.97 4.37
CA ILE A 216 -6.71 5.35 3.05
C ILE A 216 -5.46 6.21 3.22
N GLY A 217 -4.39 5.86 2.50
CA GLY A 217 -3.15 6.63 2.49
C GLY A 217 -2.39 6.60 3.81
N ASN A 218 -2.63 5.63 4.69
CA ASN A 218 -1.84 5.42 5.89
C ASN A 218 -0.92 4.20 5.79
N ARG A 219 0.24 4.32 6.41
CA ARG A 219 1.22 3.25 6.60
C ARG A 219 1.21 2.79 8.05
N TYR A 220 1.10 1.47 8.25
CA TYR A 220 1.09 0.81 9.55
C TYR A 220 2.32 -0.09 9.64
N ASN A 221 3.28 0.28 10.50
CA ASN A 221 4.48 -0.51 10.72
C ASN A 221 4.31 -1.31 12.00
N TYR A 222 4.09 -2.61 11.85
CA TYR A 222 4.00 -3.57 12.93
C TYR A 222 5.40 -4.16 13.21
N THR A 223 5.88 -4.00 14.43
CA THR A 223 7.19 -4.51 14.86
C THR A 223 7.02 -5.59 15.92
N ALA A 224 7.47 -6.80 15.59
CA ALA A 224 7.52 -7.94 16.49
C ALA A 224 8.92 -8.05 17.10
N THR A 225 9.01 -7.96 18.43
CA THR A 225 10.27 -8.14 19.15
C THR A 225 10.38 -9.58 19.65
N ILE A 226 11.40 -10.30 19.19
CA ILE A 226 11.69 -11.68 19.60
C ILE A 226 12.61 -11.62 20.82
N PRO A 227 12.11 -11.95 22.02
CA PRO A 227 12.85 -11.77 23.26
C PRO A 227 13.94 -12.83 23.44
N THR A 228 14.88 -12.53 24.35
CA THR A 228 16.00 -13.44 24.66
C THR A 228 15.55 -14.78 25.24
N ASP A 229 14.44 -14.81 25.96
CA ASP A 229 13.96 -16.01 26.68
C ASP A 229 12.79 -16.72 25.97
N ILE A 230 12.62 -16.47 24.66
CA ILE A 230 11.55 -17.04 23.83
C ILE A 230 11.47 -18.58 23.91
N MET A 231 12.63 -19.26 24.05
CA MET A 231 12.70 -20.72 24.15
C MET A 231 12.18 -21.25 25.50
N ASN A 232 12.13 -20.41 26.53
CA ASN A 232 11.58 -20.74 27.84
C ASN A 232 10.13 -20.25 28.02
N GLY A 233 9.50 -19.77 26.93
CA GLY A 233 8.07 -19.48 26.89
C GLY A 233 7.70 -18.01 27.00
N GLU A 234 8.66 -17.08 26.94
CA GLU A 234 8.37 -15.65 26.86
C GLU A 234 7.56 -15.31 25.60
N ASP A 235 6.63 -14.37 25.73
CA ASP A 235 5.73 -13.96 24.65
C ASP A 235 6.37 -12.89 23.75
N ILE A 236 5.92 -12.85 22.50
CA ILE A 236 6.31 -11.81 21.53
C ILE A 236 5.41 -10.60 21.71
N THR A 237 6.02 -9.42 21.80
CA THR A 237 5.29 -8.15 21.74
C THR A 237 5.20 -7.67 20.30
N LEU A 238 3.98 -7.34 19.85
CA LEU A 238 3.73 -6.67 18.58
C LEU A 238 3.33 -5.22 18.87
N THR A 239 4.09 -4.26 18.36
CA THR A 239 3.79 -2.83 18.45
C THR A 239 3.45 -2.28 17.06
N VAL A 240 2.62 -1.23 17.00
CA VAL A 240 2.28 -0.57 15.73
C VAL A 240 2.61 0.92 15.79
N SER A 241 3.24 1.42 14.73
CA SER A 241 3.38 2.86 14.48
C SER A 241 2.65 3.24 13.19
N ILE A 242 1.87 4.31 13.27
CA ILE A 242 1.02 4.78 12.17
C ILE A 242 1.63 6.08 11.63
N LYS A 243 1.76 6.15 10.31
CA LYS A 243 2.24 7.32 9.58
C LYS A 243 1.34 7.60 8.38
N ASP A 244 1.41 8.81 7.87
CA ASP A 244 0.88 9.10 6.54
C ASP A 244 1.77 8.38 5.51
N TRP A 245 1.15 7.95 4.42
CA TRP A 245 1.85 7.40 3.27
C TRP A 245 2.09 8.55 2.29
N ASP A 246 3.37 8.94 2.18
CA ASP A 246 3.84 10.06 1.37
C ASP A 246 3.21 10.06 -0.03
N GLU A 247 2.78 11.25 -0.46
CA GLU A 247 2.17 11.48 -1.79
C GLU A 247 3.24 11.44 -2.89
N GLU A 248 2.88 10.99 -4.09
CA GLU A 248 3.77 11.01 -5.25
C GLU A 248 3.41 12.16 -6.21
N ASP A 249 4.39 13.03 -6.49
CA ASP A 249 4.21 14.16 -7.40
C ASP A 249 4.49 13.76 -8.86
N ALA A 250 3.58 14.11 -9.76
CA ALA A 250 3.79 14.02 -11.20
C ALA A 250 3.50 15.36 -11.88
N SER A 251 4.34 15.72 -12.86
CA SER A 251 4.17 16.93 -13.67
C SER A 251 3.84 16.56 -15.11
N VAL A 252 2.83 17.21 -15.69
CA VAL A 252 2.47 16.97 -17.10
C VAL A 252 2.43 18.26 -17.90
N SER A 253 3.31 18.37 -18.89
CA SER A 253 3.41 19.54 -19.77
C SER A 253 2.48 19.41 -20.99
N TRP A 254 1.78 20.50 -21.30
CA TRP A 254 0.97 20.63 -22.52
C TRP A 254 1.72 21.49 -23.53
N GLY A 255 1.82 21.02 -24.77
CA GLY A 255 2.63 21.64 -25.83
C GLY A 255 2.19 23.07 -26.17
N GLY A 256 3.20 23.94 -26.36
CA GLY A 256 3.04 25.28 -26.93
C GLY A 256 2.99 25.27 -28.46
N LYS A 257 2.33 26.30 -29.01
CA LYS A 257 2.19 26.73 -30.42
C LYS A 257 3.39 26.33 -31.31
N ASP A 258 3.27 25.80 -32.52
CA ASP A 258 2.21 25.76 -33.54
C ASP A 258 2.12 24.38 -34.21
#